data_AF-A0A951IWF6-F1
#
_entry.id   AF-A0A951IWF6-F1
#
_cell.length_a   1.000
_cell.length_b   1.000
_cell.length_c   1.000
_cell.angle_alpha   90.00
_cell.angle_beta   90.00
_cell.angle_gamma   90.00
#
_symmetry.space_group_name_H-M   'P 1'
#
loop_
_entity.id
_entity.type
_entity.pdbx_description
1 polymer ?
#
loop_
_entity_poly.entity_id
_entity_poly.type
_entity_poly.pdbx_seq_one_letter_code
_entity_poly.pdbx_strand_id
1 'polypeptide(L)'
;MKKLIFTLALAAFTTVAFAQKKVARSAERNFKKGNLEEAIQEAEEALQHPDTQGESSVLLTKAKAQTRMFDMEEDITASTVSLGRDAFQNFEKVMEMEGGDKSSKVGKDVYKDDVPELPENLRPWNKNTLKMSAFNKAIIAYEEDDFEMSYEMFSLVSDIDPTDTTANFNAGFLANDLGKFDEAKKHFNRLLEIEDYNKLNTYYFLVQIASGEEQDPELAYEYVMKAREDYPEDKTLAEFEIQLLLQMNKMDEALASVQEALKSDPDNPGLLLRYGYLLEQSGDLDGAYAQYKKSVEADEEFFEGNFYAGAILLEQARKIIAEINELSDDEWEEKAPEMSEKADGLYSDAIPYFTRASELREGEASAEALELLFQIHTRLKNTEEAEKYNQRLISIYGPDWMER
;
A
#
# COMPACT_ATOMS: atom_id res chain seq x y z
N MET A 1 28.21 -72.46 -12.25
CA MET A 1 27.08 -71.76 -11.60
C MET A 1 27.23 -70.24 -11.53
N LYS A 2 28.45 -69.67 -11.35
CA LYS A 2 28.62 -68.19 -11.30
C LYS A 2 28.24 -67.41 -12.58
N LYS A 3 28.38 -68.00 -13.78
CA LYS A 3 27.97 -67.35 -15.04
C LYS A 3 26.46 -67.33 -15.31
N LEU A 4 25.67 -68.23 -14.69
CA LEU A 4 24.21 -68.29 -14.87
C LEU A 4 23.46 -67.31 -13.94
N ILE A 5 24.02 -67.06 -12.75
CA ILE A 5 23.46 -66.10 -11.79
C ILE A 5 23.61 -64.67 -12.32
N PHE A 6 24.71 -64.37 -13.03
CA PHE A 6 24.94 -63.05 -13.63
C PHE A 6 23.98 -62.74 -14.78
N THR A 7 23.64 -63.72 -15.64
CA THR A 7 22.67 -63.53 -16.73
C THR A 7 21.22 -63.45 -16.24
N LEU A 8 20.86 -64.19 -15.19
CA LEU A 8 19.53 -64.10 -14.56
C LEU A 8 19.33 -62.77 -13.83
N ALA A 9 20.36 -62.26 -13.13
CA ALA A 9 20.33 -60.94 -12.54
C ALA A 9 20.22 -59.85 -13.63
N LEU A 10 21.02 -59.94 -14.71
CA LEU A 10 20.95 -58.98 -15.81
C LEU A 10 19.59 -59.01 -16.53
N ALA A 11 19.01 -60.20 -16.73
CA ALA A 11 17.66 -60.34 -17.30
C ALA A 11 16.59 -59.73 -16.38
N ALA A 12 16.65 -59.98 -15.07
CA ALA A 12 15.74 -59.38 -14.10
C ALA A 12 15.84 -57.84 -14.07
N PHE A 13 17.06 -57.29 -14.04
CA PHE A 13 17.29 -55.84 -14.12
C PHE A 13 16.75 -55.25 -15.42
N THR A 14 16.96 -55.91 -16.57
CA THR A 14 16.39 -55.43 -17.84
C THR A 14 14.86 -55.47 -17.85
N THR A 15 14.22 -56.52 -17.32
CA THR A 15 12.75 -56.61 -17.30
C THR A 15 12.10 -55.56 -16.40
N VAL A 16 12.73 -55.19 -15.29
CA VAL A 16 12.24 -54.14 -14.39
C VAL A 16 12.41 -52.76 -15.04
N ALA A 17 13.55 -52.50 -15.70
CA ALA A 17 13.77 -51.29 -16.49
C ALA A 17 12.72 -51.10 -17.61
N PHE A 18 12.38 -52.17 -18.34
CA PHE A 18 11.34 -52.14 -19.38
C PHE A 18 9.93 -51.92 -18.81
N ALA A 19 9.65 -52.40 -17.60
CA ALA A 19 8.37 -52.20 -16.94
C ALA A 19 8.13 -50.73 -16.56
N GLN A 20 9.16 -50.02 -16.09
CA GLN A 20 8.99 -48.63 -15.63
C GLN A 20 8.90 -47.62 -16.77
N LYS A 21 9.59 -47.85 -17.89
CA LYS A 21 9.34 -47.11 -19.15
C LYS A 21 7.93 -47.33 -19.70
N LYS A 22 7.28 -48.45 -19.34
CA LYS A 22 5.88 -48.70 -19.68
C LYS A 22 4.93 -47.90 -18.78
N VAL A 23 5.26 -47.72 -17.49
CA VAL A 23 4.52 -46.86 -16.55
C VAL A 23 4.55 -45.40 -17.03
N ALA A 24 5.73 -44.88 -17.39
CA ALA A 24 5.85 -43.52 -17.98
C ALA A 24 4.95 -43.32 -19.23
N ARG A 25 4.91 -44.30 -20.14
CA ARG A 25 4.03 -44.27 -21.32
C ARG A 25 2.56 -44.49 -20.98
N SER A 26 2.27 -45.12 -19.85
CA SER A 26 0.92 -45.29 -19.32
C SER A 26 0.40 -43.94 -18.82
N ALA A 27 1.23 -43.21 -18.07
CA ALA A 27 0.91 -41.88 -17.56
C ALA A 27 0.52 -40.92 -18.70
N GLU A 28 1.32 -40.85 -19.76
CA GLU A 28 1.02 -40.00 -20.93
C GLU A 28 -0.30 -40.41 -21.62
N ARG A 29 -0.60 -41.71 -21.65
CA ARG A 29 -1.83 -42.22 -22.24
C ARG A 29 -3.05 -41.91 -21.39
N ASN A 30 -2.94 -42.05 -20.07
CA ASN A 30 -3.99 -41.69 -19.12
C ASN A 30 -4.27 -40.19 -19.18
N PHE A 31 -3.23 -39.35 -19.23
CA PHE A 31 -3.38 -37.92 -19.45
C PHE A 31 -4.18 -37.61 -20.74
N LYS A 32 -3.80 -38.21 -21.87
CA LYS A 32 -4.51 -38.03 -23.16
C LYS A 32 -5.98 -38.48 -23.13
N LYS A 33 -6.32 -39.42 -22.24
CA LYS A 33 -7.69 -39.91 -22.06
C LYS A 33 -8.52 -39.06 -21.09
N GLY A 34 -7.90 -38.15 -20.33
CA GLY A 34 -8.55 -37.42 -19.24
C GLY A 34 -8.57 -38.17 -17.91
N ASN A 35 -7.80 -39.24 -17.79
CA ASN A 35 -7.60 -40.00 -16.55
C ASN A 35 -6.50 -39.32 -15.72
N LEU A 36 -6.79 -38.15 -15.17
CA LEU A 36 -5.76 -37.22 -14.67
C LEU A 36 -5.10 -37.71 -13.37
N GLU A 37 -5.90 -38.22 -12.43
CA GLU A 37 -5.38 -38.78 -11.16
C GLU A 37 -4.46 -39.97 -11.43
N GLU A 38 -4.87 -40.91 -12.28
CA GLU A 38 -4.03 -42.04 -12.65
C GLU A 38 -2.77 -41.60 -13.41
N ALA A 39 -2.88 -40.57 -14.25
CA ALA A 39 -1.73 -40.01 -14.95
C ALA A 39 -0.70 -39.40 -13.98
N ILE A 40 -1.16 -38.69 -12.94
CA ILE A 40 -0.31 -38.11 -11.90
C ILE A 40 0.36 -39.23 -11.10
N GLN A 41 -0.42 -40.21 -10.62
CA GLN A 41 0.09 -41.32 -9.82
C GLN A 41 1.14 -42.14 -10.58
N GLU A 42 0.87 -42.51 -11.84
CA GLU A 42 1.81 -43.27 -12.66
C GLU A 42 3.05 -42.43 -13.01
N ALA A 43 2.91 -41.12 -13.24
CA ALA A 43 4.06 -40.25 -13.44
C ALA A 43 4.94 -40.16 -12.19
N GLU A 44 4.33 -40.07 -10.99
CA GLU A 44 5.04 -40.10 -9.72
C GLU A 44 5.78 -41.42 -9.49
N GLU A 45 5.14 -42.56 -9.75
CA GLU A 45 5.77 -43.87 -9.67
C GLU A 45 6.98 -43.96 -10.62
N ALA A 46 6.80 -43.52 -11.88
CA ALA A 46 7.87 -43.53 -12.86
C ALA A 46 9.04 -42.61 -12.43
N LEU A 47 8.78 -41.46 -11.81
CA LEU A 47 9.83 -40.53 -11.36
C LEU A 47 10.63 -41.05 -10.16
N GLN A 48 10.13 -42.04 -9.42
CA GLN A 48 10.89 -42.68 -8.33
C GLN A 48 11.92 -43.70 -8.83
N HIS A 49 11.81 -44.15 -10.09
CA HIS A 49 12.66 -45.22 -10.61
C HIS A 49 13.95 -44.67 -11.28
N PRO A 50 15.13 -45.27 -11.03
CA PRO A 50 16.41 -44.75 -11.53
C PRO A 50 16.51 -44.56 -13.05
N ASP A 51 15.79 -45.36 -13.83
CA ASP A 51 15.81 -45.31 -15.29
C ASP A 51 14.94 -44.19 -15.89
N THR A 52 14.01 -43.64 -15.12
CA THR A 52 12.99 -42.68 -15.58
C THR A 52 12.96 -41.39 -14.74
N GLN A 53 13.61 -41.35 -13.57
CA GLN A 53 13.76 -40.15 -12.73
C GLN A 53 14.40 -38.96 -13.44
N GLY A 54 15.21 -39.21 -14.48
CA GLY A 54 15.85 -38.17 -15.30
C GLY A 54 15.06 -37.79 -16.56
N GLU A 55 13.89 -38.41 -16.82
CA GLU A 55 13.08 -38.14 -18.01
C GLU A 55 12.14 -36.95 -17.74
N SER A 56 12.56 -35.75 -18.13
CA SER A 56 11.79 -34.49 -17.99
C SER A 56 10.39 -34.57 -18.61
N SER A 57 10.20 -35.37 -19.67
CA SER A 57 8.89 -35.59 -20.29
C SER A 57 7.87 -36.28 -19.39
N VAL A 58 8.32 -37.11 -18.44
CA VAL A 58 7.44 -37.76 -17.46
C VAL A 58 6.94 -36.71 -16.45
N LEU A 59 7.84 -35.88 -15.95
CA LEU A 59 7.48 -34.77 -15.06
C LEU A 59 6.59 -33.74 -15.78
N LEU A 60 6.84 -33.46 -17.05
CA LEU A 60 5.98 -32.61 -17.88
C LEU A 60 4.57 -33.20 -18.00
N THR A 61 4.42 -34.52 -18.12
CA THR A 61 3.11 -35.18 -18.14
C THR A 61 2.37 -34.96 -16.82
N LYS A 62 3.07 -35.08 -15.68
CA LYS A 62 2.50 -34.78 -14.35
C LYS A 62 2.03 -33.32 -14.27
N ALA A 63 2.87 -32.37 -14.63
CA ALA A 63 2.55 -30.95 -14.60
C ALA A 63 1.32 -30.62 -15.47
N LYS A 64 1.26 -31.18 -16.69
CA LYS A 64 0.11 -31.01 -17.60
C LYS A 64 -1.18 -31.59 -17.03
N ALA A 65 -1.11 -32.77 -16.39
CA ALA A 65 -2.28 -33.37 -15.75
C ALA A 65 -2.77 -32.51 -14.56
N GLN A 66 -1.86 -31.99 -13.74
CA GLN A 66 -2.19 -31.07 -12.65
C GLN A 66 -2.79 -29.76 -13.16
N THR A 67 -2.25 -29.15 -14.22
CA THR A 67 -2.82 -27.95 -14.84
C THR A 67 -4.24 -28.19 -15.36
N ARG A 68 -4.49 -29.35 -15.98
CA ARG A 68 -5.84 -29.69 -16.43
C ARG A 68 -6.80 -29.91 -15.27
N MET A 69 -6.37 -30.60 -14.20
CA MET A 69 -7.18 -30.75 -12.98
C MET A 69 -7.47 -29.39 -12.34
N PHE A 70 -6.47 -28.53 -12.24
CA PHE A 70 -6.60 -27.17 -11.73
C PHE A 70 -7.62 -26.35 -12.53
N ASP A 71 -7.54 -26.39 -13.87
CA ASP A 71 -8.46 -25.66 -14.75
C ASP A 71 -9.91 -26.12 -14.57
N MET A 72 -10.11 -27.44 -14.45
CA MET A 72 -11.43 -28.07 -14.29
C MET A 72 -12.04 -27.89 -12.89
N GLU A 73 -11.26 -27.55 -11.88
CA GLU A 73 -11.75 -27.38 -10.51
C GLU A 73 -12.57 -26.08 -10.41
N GLU A 74 -13.86 -26.19 -10.12
CA GLU A 74 -14.75 -25.02 -10.01
C GLU A 74 -14.54 -24.29 -8.67
N ASP A 75 -14.33 -25.04 -7.59
CA ASP A 75 -14.15 -24.48 -6.25
C ASP A 75 -12.74 -23.92 -6.07
N ILE A 76 -12.64 -22.63 -5.75
CA ILE A 76 -11.35 -21.95 -5.54
C ILE A 76 -10.98 -22.05 -4.06
N THR A 77 -10.26 -23.12 -3.70
CA THR A 77 -9.86 -23.40 -2.31
C THR A 77 -8.34 -23.41 -2.15
N ALA A 78 -7.87 -23.50 -0.90
CA ALA A 78 -6.46 -23.74 -0.60
C ALA A 78 -5.89 -25.00 -1.30
N SER A 79 -6.71 -26.05 -1.50
CA SER A 79 -6.29 -27.25 -2.26
C SER A 79 -6.10 -26.93 -3.74
N THR A 80 -6.98 -26.12 -4.31
CA THR A 80 -6.89 -25.63 -5.70
C THR A 80 -5.64 -24.78 -5.88
N VAL A 81 -5.35 -23.87 -4.94
CA VAL A 81 -4.09 -23.09 -4.90
C VAL A 81 -2.87 -24.01 -4.86
N SER A 82 -2.87 -25.00 -3.96
CA SER A 82 -1.76 -25.98 -3.84
C SER A 82 -1.54 -26.73 -5.15
N LEU A 83 -2.62 -27.20 -5.80
CA LEU A 83 -2.53 -27.92 -7.07
C LEU A 83 -1.92 -27.06 -8.18
N GLY A 84 -2.32 -25.79 -8.28
CA GLY A 84 -1.76 -24.84 -9.24
C GLY A 84 -0.29 -24.53 -8.98
N ARG A 85 0.08 -24.29 -7.71
CA ARG A 85 1.48 -24.04 -7.30
C ARG A 85 2.36 -25.27 -7.53
N ASP A 86 1.87 -26.48 -7.27
CA ASP A 86 2.59 -27.73 -7.55
C ASP A 86 2.82 -27.94 -9.06
N ALA A 87 1.81 -27.64 -9.89
CA ALA A 87 1.94 -27.68 -11.33
C ALA A 87 3.03 -26.72 -11.82
N PHE A 88 3.03 -25.49 -11.31
CA PHE A 88 4.04 -24.49 -11.61
C PHE A 88 5.45 -24.95 -11.21
N GLN A 89 5.64 -25.44 -9.98
CA GLN A 89 6.92 -25.98 -9.52
C GLN A 89 7.42 -27.14 -10.38
N ASN A 90 6.51 -28.01 -10.84
CA ASN A 90 6.88 -29.09 -11.74
C ASN A 90 7.31 -28.57 -13.13
N PHE A 91 6.70 -27.50 -13.67
CA PHE A 91 7.20 -26.86 -14.89
C PHE A 91 8.60 -26.25 -14.71
N GLU A 92 8.86 -25.57 -13.59
CA GLU A 92 10.19 -25.02 -13.30
C GLU A 92 11.24 -26.13 -13.21
N LYS A 93 10.92 -27.23 -12.52
CA LYS A 93 11.81 -28.41 -12.43
C LYS A 93 12.00 -29.10 -13.78
N VAL A 94 10.98 -29.16 -14.64
CA VAL A 94 11.14 -29.63 -16.02
C VAL A 94 12.17 -28.78 -16.76
N MET A 95 12.10 -27.46 -16.63
CA MET A 95 13.06 -26.56 -17.28
C MET A 95 14.46 -26.67 -16.69
N GLU A 96 14.58 -26.90 -15.38
CA GLU A 96 15.87 -27.21 -14.73
C GLU A 96 16.49 -28.48 -15.31
N MET A 97 15.72 -29.56 -15.45
CA MET A 97 16.17 -30.84 -16.04
C MET A 97 16.61 -30.69 -17.50
N GLU A 98 15.98 -29.77 -18.24
CA GLU A 98 16.33 -29.43 -19.62
C GLU A 98 17.47 -28.39 -19.71
N GLY A 99 18.08 -27.98 -18.59
CA GLY A 99 19.15 -26.98 -18.56
C GLY A 99 18.70 -25.59 -19.03
N GLY A 100 17.40 -25.28 -18.91
CA GLY A 100 16.78 -24.04 -19.39
C GLY A 100 16.57 -23.99 -20.92
N ASP A 101 16.79 -25.09 -21.66
CA ASP A 101 16.65 -25.09 -23.12
C ASP A 101 15.19 -25.02 -23.58
N LYS A 102 14.72 -23.81 -23.85
CA LYS A 102 13.38 -23.56 -24.42
C LYS A 102 13.21 -24.09 -25.85
N SER A 103 14.30 -24.44 -26.54
CA SER A 103 14.27 -24.91 -27.93
C SER A 103 14.10 -26.43 -28.05
N SER A 104 14.33 -27.15 -26.95
CA SER A 104 14.13 -28.59 -26.85
C SER A 104 12.66 -28.96 -27.11
N LYS A 105 12.38 -30.24 -27.40
CA LYS A 105 10.99 -30.69 -27.60
C LYS A 105 10.16 -30.47 -26.32
N VAL A 106 10.73 -30.73 -25.16
CA VAL A 106 10.06 -30.56 -23.86
C VAL A 106 9.95 -29.08 -23.52
N GLY A 107 11.00 -28.29 -23.72
CA GLY A 107 10.99 -26.84 -23.50
C GLY A 107 9.94 -26.13 -24.35
N LYS A 108 9.82 -26.50 -25.64
CA LYS A 108 8.75 -25.99 -26.52
C LYS A 108 7.36 -26.33 -26.00
N ASP A 109 7.16 -27.52 -25.46
CA ASP A 109 5.86 -27.92 -24.91
C ASP A 109 5.50 -27.13 -23.64
N VAL A 110 6.47 -26.76 -22.80
CA VAL A 110 6.27 -25.94 -21.58
C VAL A 110 5.77 -24.54 -21.93
N TYR A 111 6.34 -23.91 -22.96
CA TYR A 111 6.06 -22.52 -23.35
C TYR A 111 5.21 -22.37 -24.61
N LYS A 112 4.63 -23.46 -25.12
CA LYS A 112 3.76 -23.41 -26.30
C LYS A 112 2.63 -22.43 -26.05
N ASP A 113 2.34 -21.57 -27.03
CA ASP A 113 1.22 -20.63 -26.90
C ASP A 113 -0.11 -21.40 -26.78
N ASP A 114 -0.95 -20.94 -25.86
CA ASP A 114 -2.33 -21.40 -25.76
C ASP A 114 -3.17 -20.55 -26.72
N VAL A 115 -3.77 -21.20 -27.72
CA VAL A 115 -4.60 -20.50 -28.71
C VAL A 115 -6.04 -20.49 -28.19
N PRO A 116 -6.72 -19.34 -28.18
CA PRO A 116 -8.12 -19.27 -27.78
C PRO A 116 -8.98 -20.29 -28.54
N GLU A 117 -9.96 -20.86 -27.84
CA GLU A 117 -10.97 -21.79 -28.41
C GLU A 117 -10.44 -23.14 -28.92
N LEU A 118 -9.22 -23.55 -28.54
CA LEU A 118 -8.77 -24.91 -28.82
C LEU A 118 -9.71 -25.92 -28.14
N PRO A 119 -10.18 -26.96 -28.86
CA PRO A 119 -10.83 -28.11 -28.25
C PRO A 119 -10.00 -28.64 -27.08
N GLU A 120 -10.65 -29.05 -25.99
CA GLU A 120 -10.00 -29.47 -24.75
C GLU A 120 -8.86 -30.49 -24.97
N ASN A 121 -9.06 -31.42 -25.90
CA ASN A 121 -8.10 -32.46 -26.27
C ASN A 121 -6.88 -31.95 -27.06
N LEU A 122 -6.91 -30.70 -27.52
CA LEU A 122 -5.83 -30.02 -28.25
C LEU A 122 -5.15 -28.92 -27.43
N ARG A 123 -5.72 -28.54 -26.28
CA ARG A 123 -5.08 -27.59 -25.37
C ARG A 123 -3.73 -28.13 -24.88
N PRO A 124 -2.69 -27.28 -24.76
CA PRO A 124 -1.35 -27.73 -24.42
C PRO A 124 -1.19 -28.08 -22.93
N TRP A 125 -2.06 -27.56 -22.06
CA TRP A 125 -2.06 -27.75 -20.61
C TRP A 125 -0.72 -27.41 -19.97
N ASN A 126 -0.05 -26.39 -20.47
CA ASN A 126 1.32 -26.04 -20.10
C ASN A 126 1.39 -24.82 -19.17
N LYS A 127 2.58 -24.25 -19.00
CA LYS A 127 2.80 -23.09 -18.11
C LYS A 127 1.93 -21.88 -18.50
N ASN A 128 1.72 -21.65 -19.80
CA ASN A 128 0.86 -20.57 -20.29
C ASN A 128 -0.62 -20.84 -20.05
N THR A 129 -1.08 -22.08 -20.24
CA THR A 129 -2.45 -22.49 -19.87
C THR A 129 -2.69 -22.31 -18.37
N LEU A 130 -1.72 -22.71 -17.53
CA LEU A 130 -1.79 -22.51 -16.08
C LEU A 130 -1.89 -21.02 -15.72
N LYS A 131 -1.07 -20.16 -16.33
CA LYS A 131 -1.13 -18.70 -16.15
C LYS A 131 -2.54 -18.17 -16.41
N MET A 132 -3.10 -18.50 -17.57
CA MET A 132 -4.42 -18.01 -17.99
C MET A 132 -5.54 -18.54 -17.09
N SER A 133 -5.48 -19.82 -16.71
CA SER A 133 -6.44 -20.43 -15.79
C SER A 133 -6.40 -19.77 -14.42
N ALA A 134 -5.20 -19.55 -13.86
CA ALA A 134 -5.04 -18.84 -12.58
C ALA A 134 -5.54 -17.40 -12.66
N PHE A 135 -5.28 -16.68 -13.75
CA PHE A 135 -5.79 -15.33 -13.94
C PHE A 135 -7.32 -15.28 -13.96
N ASN A 136 -7.97 -16.21 -14.66
CA ASN A 136 -9.43 -16.29 -14.69
C ASN A 136 -10.00 -16.63 -13.31
N LYS A 137 -9.40 -17.57 -12.58
CA LYS A 137 -9.80 -17.88 -11.20
C LYS A 137 -9.59 -16.69 -10.26
N ALA A 138 -8.55 -15.91 -10.45
CA ALA A 138 -8.32 -14.70 -9.66
C ALA A 138 -9.46 -13.68 -9.84
N ILE A 139 -9.96 -13.51 -11.07
CA ILE A 139 -11.12 -12.67 -11.36
C ILE A 139 -12.39 -13.24 -10.73
N ILE A 140 -12.66 -14.54 -10.89
CA ILE A 140 -13.85 -15.18 -10.30
C ILE A 140 -13.86 -15.01 -8.78
N ALA A 141 -12.76 -15.33 -8.12
CA ALA A 141 -12.64 -15.16 -6.67
C ALA A 141 -12.82 -13.69 -6.24
N TYR A 142 -12.33 -12.73 -7.03
CA TYR A 142 -12.55 -11.31 -6.77
C TYR A 142 -14.02 -10.92 -6.88
N GLU A 143 -14.71 -11.39 -7.93
CA GLU A 143 -16.15 -11.13 -8.15
C GLU A 143 -17.04 -11.76 -7.07
N GLU A 144 -16.54 -12.80 -6.39
CA GLU A 144 -17.18 -13.46 -5.25
C GLU A 144 -16.79 -12.86 -3.89
N ASP A 145 -16.02 -11.76 -3.88
CA ASP A 145 -15.45 -11.11 -2.69
C ASP A 145 -14.52 -12.03 -1.85
N ASP A 146 -14.02 -13.14 -2.42
CA ASP A 146 -12.98 -13.97 -1.82
C ASP A 146 -11.60 -13.41 -2.16
N PHE A 147 -11.27 -12.29 -1.51
CA PHE A 147 -10.02 -11.56 -1.74
C PHE A 147 -8.78 -12.38 -1.40
N GLU A 148 -8.88 -13.29 -0.43
CA GLU A 148 -7.78 -14.19 -0.04
C GLU A 148 -7.43 -15.15 -1.18
N MET A 149 -8.42 -15.81 -1.77
CA MET A 149 -8.20 -16.69 -2.91
C MET A 149 -7.87 -15.93 -4.19
N SER A 150 -8.45 -14.75 -4.39
CA SER A 150 -8.09 -13.86 -5.51
C SER A 150 -6.60 -13.48 -5.45
N TYR A 151 -6.12 -13.08 -4.26
CA TYR A 151 -4.71 -12.81 -4.02
C TYR A 151 -3.84 -14.02 -4.37
N GLU A 152 -4.16 -15.21 -3.86
CA GLU A 152 -3.36 -16.42 -4.14
C GLU A 152 -3.25 -16.73 -5.63
N MET A 153 -4.33 -16.52 -6.38
CA MET A 153 -4.34 -16.74 -7.82
C MET A 153 -3.58 -15.67 -8.60
N PHE A 154 -3.74 -14.38 -8.30
CA PHE A 154 -2.90 -13.32 -8.90
C PHE A 154 -1.42 -13.48 -8.53
N SER A 155 -1.13 -13.89 -7.30
CA SER A 155 0.21 -14.21 -6.81
C SER A 155 0.83 -15.34 -7.65
N LEU A 156 0.09 -16.43 -7.89
CA LEU A 156 0.53 -17.51 -8.78
C LEU A 156 0.80 -17.00 -10.21
N VAL A 157 -0.07 -16.16 -10.79
CA VAL A 157 0.18 -15.57 -12.11
C VAL A 157 1.48 -14.76 -12.11
N SER A 158 1.71 -13.94 -11.10
CA SER A 158 2.92 -13.12 -10.99
C SER A 158 4.20 -13.95 -10.75
N ASP A 159 4.09 -15.12 -10.13
CA ASP A 159 5.24 -16.02 -9.99
C ASP A 159 5.53 -16.78 -11.30
N ILE A 160 4.48 -17.09 -12.09
CA ILE A 160 4.60 -17.68 -13.43
C ILE A 160 5.22 -16.68 -14.43
N ASP A 161 4.77 -15.43 -14.38
CA ASP A 161 5.24 -14.31 -15.18
C ASP A 161 5.48 -13.07 -14.30
N PRO A 162 6.72 -12.89 -13.80
CA PRO A 162 7.08 -11.75 -12.96
C PRO A 162 6.93 -10.38 -13.63
N THR A 163 6.80 -10.33 -14.95
CA THR A 163 6.65 -9.07 -15.72
C THR A 163 5.19 -8.72 -16.00
N ASP A 164 4.24 -9.55 -15.59
CA ASP A 164 2.81 -9.26 -15.75
C ASP A 164 2.40 -8.14 -14.79
N THR A 165 2.25 -6.93 -15.34
CA THR A 165 1.94 -5.73 -14.55
C THR A 165 0.56 -5.82 -13.89
N THR A 166 -0.41 -6.43 -14.55
CA THR A 166 -1.77 -6.58 -14.03
C THR A 166 -1.80 -7.53 -12.84
N ALA A 167 -1.12 -8.69 -12.96
CA ALA A 167 -1.06 -9.65 -11.87
C ALA A 167 -0.28 -9.12 -10.67
N ASN A 168 0.87 -8.46 -10.88
CA ASN A 168 1.61 -7.86 -9.77
C ASN A 168 0.82 -6.73 -9.10
N PHE A 169 0.16 -5.85 -9.87
CA PHE A 169 -0.63 -4.78 -9.27
C PHE A 169 -1.79 -5.32 -8.45
N ASN A 170 -2.58 -6.26 -9.00
CA ASN A 170 -3.73 -6.81 -8.28
C ASN A 170 -3.31 -7.66 -7.08
N ALA A 171 -2.24 -8.47 -7.20
CA ALA A 171 -1.72 -9.22 -6.06
C ALA A 171 -1.20 -8.28 -4.96
N GLY A 172 -0.47 -7.22 -5.33
CA GLY A 172 0.03 -6.23 -4.38
C GLY A 172 -1.08 -5.46 -3.68
N PHE A 173 -2.10 -5.02 -4.44
CA PHE A 173 -3.26 -4.33 -3.92
C PHE A 173 -4.07 -5.19 -2.94
N LEU A 174 -4.42 -6.42 -3.34
CA LEU A 174 -5.17 -7.35 -2.49
C LEU A 174 -4.36 -7.74 -1.25
N ALA A 175 -3.06 -7.99 -1.40
CA ALA A 175 -2.20 -8.26 -0.25
C ALA A 175 -2.20 -7.08 0.74
N ASN A 176 -2.15 -5.84 0.25
CA ASN A 176 -2.23 -4.65 1.10
C ASN A 176 -3.57 -4.58 1.86
N ASP A 177 -4.70 -4.80 1.16
CA ASP A 177 -6.04 -4.78 1.78
C ASP A 177 -6.23 -5.91 2.82
N LEU A 178 -5.60 -7.06 2.59
CA LEU A 178 -5.59 -8.21 3.51
C LEU A 178 -4.58 -8.05 4.67
N GLY A 179 -3.82 -6.96 4.73
CA GLY A 179 -2.77 -6.74 5.75
C GLY A 179 -1.51 -7.58 5.58
N LYS A 180 -1.31 -8.17 4.40
CA LYS A 180 -0.11 -8.95 4.00
C LYS A 180 0.96 -8.04 3.40
N PHE A 181 1.49 -7.14 4.23
CA PHE A 181 2.31 -6.02 3.74
C PHE A 181 3.66 -6.45 3.15
N ASP A 182 4.28 -7.53 3.62
CA ASP A 182 5.52 -8.06 3.04
C ASP A 182 5.28 -8.61 1.63
N GLU A 183 4.18 -9.32 1.43
CA GLU A 183 3.73 -9.80 0.13
C GLU A 183 3.34 -8.64 -0.80
N ALA A 184 2.65 -7.63 -0.28
CA ALA A 184 2.31 -6.42 -1.04
C ALA A 184 3.59 -5.74 -1.57
N LYS A 185 4.57 -5.49 -0.69
CA LYS A 185 5.88 -4.93 -1.07
C LYS A 185 6.61 -5.80 -2.09
N LYS A 186 6.56 -7.14 -1.97
CA LYS A 186 7.16 -8.05 -2.98
C LYS A 186 6.60 -7.76 -4.38
N HIS A 187 5.28 -7.63 -4.51
CA HIS A 187 4.64 -7.38 -5.81
C HIS A 187 4.86 -5.95 -6.31
N PHE A 188 4.79 -4.95 -5.43
CA PHE A 188 5.08 -3.56 -5.77
C PHE A 188 6.53 -3.37 -6.21
N ASN A 189 7.49 -3.99 -5.54
CA ASN A 189 8.90 -3.94 -5.96
C ASN A 189 9.11 -4.58 -7.34
N ARG A 190 8.42 -5.67 -7.68
CA ARG A 190 8.45 -6.22 -9.05
C ARG A 190 7.97 -5.22 -10.10
N LEU A 191 6.95 -4.40 -9.79
CA LEU A 191 6.47 -3.36 -10.69
C LEU A 191 7.48 -2.23 -10.89
N LEU A 192 8.23 -1.87 -9.84
CA LEU A 192 9.27 -0.83 -9.94
C LEU A 192 10.41 -1.23 -10.89
N GLU A 193 10.68 -2.53 -11.06
CA GLU A 193 11.69 -3.05 -11.99
C GLU A 193 11.25 -3.02 -13.47
N ILE A 194 9.98 -2.72 -13.76
CA ILE A 194 9.43 -2.70 -15.13
C ILE A 194 9.55 -1.28 -15.70
N GLU A 195 10.35 -1.11 -16.76
CA GLU A 195 10.68 0.20 -17.35
C GLU A 195 9.46 0.96 -17.85
N ASP A 196 8.59 0.30 -18.64
CA ASP A 196 7.43 0.93 -19.30
C ASP A 196 6.16 1.00 -18.43
N TYR A 197 6.24 0.62 -17.14
CA TYR A 197 5.10 0.65 -16.23
C TYR A 197 4.96 2.01 -15.54
N ASN A 198 3.72 2.52 -15.40
CA ASN A 198 3.46 3.71 -14.59
C ASN A 198 3.52 3.36 -13.10
N LYS A 199 4.62 3.75 -12.46
CA LYS A 199 4.98 3.41 -11.08
C LYS A 199 4.31 4.30 -10.02
N LEU A 200 3.57 5.34 -10.40
CA LEU A 200 3.07 6.34 -9.44
C LEU A 200 2.23 5.71 -8.31
N ASN A 201 1.25 4.88 -8.68
CA ASN A 201 0.40 4.21 -7.68
C ASN A 201 1.20 3.23 -6.81
N THR A 202 2.20 2.55 -7.40
CA THR A 202 3.10 1.66 -6.66
C THR A 202 3.88 2.43 -5.59
N TYR A 203 4.39 3.61 -5.92
CA TYR A 203 5.04 4.47 -4.93
C TYR A 203 4.08 4.91 -3.84
N TYR A 204 2.84 5.31 -4.16
CA TYR A 204 1.86 5.67 -3.12
C TYR A 204 1.61 4.54 -2.13
N PHE A 205 1.40 3.30 -2.61
CA PHE A 205 1.23 2.16 -1.70
C PHE A 205 2.47 1.91 -0.84
N LEU A 206 3.68 1.99 -1.41
CA LEU A 206 4.91 1.80 -0.65
C LEU A 206 5.12 2.88 0.42
N VAL A 207 4.81 4.15 0.10
CA VAL A 207 4.84 5.26 1.06
C VAL A 207 3.83 5.04 2.18
N GLN A 208 2.61 4.59 1.84
CA GLN A 208 1.58 4.29 2.83
C GLN A 208 1.97 3.15 3.77
N ILE A 209 2.49 2.04 3.22
CA ILE A 209 2.96 0.90 4.01
C ILE A 209 4.11 1.32 4.95
N ALA A 210 5.10 2.04 4.42
CA ALA A 210 6.23 2.49 5.23
C ALA A 210 5.80 3.47 6.34
N SER A 211 4.92 4.43 6.02
CA SER A 211 4.49 5.46 6.98
C SER A 211 3.54 4.92 8.05
N GLY A 212 2.56 4.10 7.67
CA GLY A 212 1.51 3.64 8.56
C GLY A 212 1.91 2.40 9.33
N GLU A 213 2.38 1.40 8.60
CA GLU A 213 2.49 0.03 9.10
C GLU A 213 3.88 -0.30 9.63
N GLU A 214 4.92 0.13 8.92
CA GLU A 214 6.29 0.01 9.39
C GLU A 214 6.65 1.14 10.35
N GLN A 215 5.88 2.23 10.32
CA GLN A 215 6.12 3.46 11.08
C GLN A 215 7.56 3.98 10.89
N ASP A 216 8.06 3.84 9.66
CA ASP A 216 9.42 4.19 9.23
C ASP A 216 9.36 5.40 8.29
N PRO A 217 9.37 6.64 8.85
CA PRO A 217 9.28 7.85 8.04
C PRO A 217 10.51 8.06 7.16
N GLU A 218 11.68 7.54 7.55
CA GLU A 218 12.89 7.57 6.72
C GLU A 218 12.70 6.73 5.44
N LEU A 219 12.22 5.49 5.56
CA LEU A 219 11.94 4.63 4.41
C LEU A 219 10.83 5.19 3.52
N ALA A 220 9.76 5.71 4.13
CA ALA A 220 8.69 6.40 3.39
C ALA A 220 9.25 7.59 2.60
N TYR A 221 10.15 8.38 3.21
CA TYR A 221 10.78 9.51 2.55
C TYR A 221 11.67 9.05 1.39
N GLU A 222 12.43 7.96 1.54
CA GLU A 222 13.19 7.36 0.44
C GLU A 222 12.31 6.99 -0.76
N TYR A 223 11.12 6.40 -0.52
CA TYR A 223 10.16 6.10 -1.58
C TYR A 223 9.62 7.37 -2.26
N VAL A 224 9.27 8.40 -1.48
CA VAL A 224 8.83 9.70 -2.04
C VAL A 224 9.91 10.31 -2.92
N MET A 225 11.17 10.32 -2.47
CA MET A 225 12.26 10.92 -3.23
C MET A 225 12.50 10.18 -4.55
N LYS A 226 12.51 8.83 -4.53
CA LYS A 226 12.58 8.03 -5.76
C LYS A 226 11.40 8.32 -6.70
N ALA A 227 10.19 8.41 -6.16
CA ALA A 227 9.01 8.72 -6.96
C ALA A 227 9.11 10.12 -7.61
N ARG A 228 9.63 11.12 -6.90
CA ARG A 228 9.75 12.49 -7.41
C ARG A 228 10.82 12.66 -8.49
N GLU A 229 11.77 11.73 -8.61
CA GLU A 229 12.68 11.70 -9.77
C GLU A 229 11.90 11.46 -11.08
N ASP A 230 10.91 10.57 -11.05
CA ASP A 230 10.06 10.22 -12.21
C ASP A 230 8.82 11.13 -12.34
N TYR A 231 8.28 11.61 -11.21
CA TYR A 231 7.03 12.37 -11.12
C TYR A 231 7.21 13.70 -10.34
N PRO A 232 8.07 14.62 -10.81
CA PRO A 232 8.41 15.84 -10.05
C PRO A 232 7.22 16.80 -9.84
N GLU A 233 6.26 16.79 -10.75
CA GLU A 233 5.08 17.67 -10.73
C GLU A 233 3.89 17.07 -9.94
N ASP A 234 4.05 15.88 -9.37
CA ASP A 234 3.00 15.24 -8.60
C ASP A 234 2.81 15.92 -7.23
N LYS A 235 1.61 16.47 -7.03
CA LYS A 235 1.27 17.25 -5.82
C LYS A 235 1.21 16.38 -4.57
N THR A 236 0.67 15.17 -4.67
CA THR A 236 0.55 14.24 -3.55
C THR A 236 1.94 13.85 -3.03
N LEU A 237 2.90 13.60 -3.93
CA LEU A 237 4.29 13.33 -3.54
C LEU A 237 4.94 14.51 -2.84
N ALA A 238 4.67 15.75 -3.27
CA ALA A 238 5.16 16.95 -2.58
C ALA A 238 4.56 17.08 -1.18
N GLU A 239 3.27 16.78 -1.03
CA GLU A 239 2.59 16.78 0.28
C GLU A 239 3.13 15.70 1.22
N PHE A 240 3.39 14.48 0.72
CA PHE A 240 4.06 13.43 1.49
C PHE A 240 5.48 13.83 1.89
N GLU A 241 6.25 14.42 0.98
CA GLU A 241 7.61 14.91 1.27
C GLU A 241 7.60 15.87 2.46
N ILE A 242 6.76 16.90 2.41
CA ILE A 242 6.65 17.91 3.48
C ILE A 242 6.20 17.26 4.79
N GLN A 243 5.24 16.33 4.74
CA GLN A 243 4.73 15.66 5.94
C GLN A 243 5.81 14.84 6.63
N LEU A 244 6.57 14.07 5.85
CA LEU A 244 7.62 13.21 6.36
C LEU A 244 8.80 14.02 6.90
N LEU A 245 9.16 15.13 6.24
CA LEU A 245 10.17 16.05 6.75
C LEU A 245 9.76 16.66 8.10
N LEU A 246 8.49 17.03 8.27
CA LEU A 246 7.95 17.49 9.56
C LEU A 246 8.02 16.38 10.63
N GLN A 247 7.63 15.16 10.30
CA GLN A 247 7.67 14.01 11.20
C GLN A 247 9.11 13.67 11.65
N MET A 248 10.08 13.81 10.75
CA MET A 248 11.51 13.64 11.04
C MET A 248 12.16 14.87 11.70
N ASN A 249 11.39 15.92 12.03
CA ASN A 249 11.87 17.18 12.60
C ASN A 249 12.93 17.90 11.72
N LYS A 250 12.85 17.74 10.40
CA LYS A 250 13.72 18.39 9.40
C LYS A 250 13.09 19.71 8.91
N MET A 251 13.00 20.67 9.82
CA MET A 251 12.23 21.90 9.61
C MET A 251 12.73 22.76 8.44
N ASP A 252 14.04 22.92 8.27
CA ASP A 252 14.61 23.72 7.18
C ASP A 252 14.33 23.11 5.80
N GLU A 253 14.42 21.77 5.69
CA GLU A 253 14.10 21.03 4.47
C GLU A 253 12.59 21.14 4.17
N ALA A 254 11.73 20.96 5.18
CA ALA A 254 10.28 21.10 5.03
C ALA A 254 9.87 22.51 4.56
N LEU A 255 10.55 23.54 5.08
CA LEU A 255 10.36 24.93 4.67
C LEU A 255 10.71 25.16 3.20
N ALA A 256 11.83 24.61 2.73
CA ALA A 256 12.20 24.68 1.32
C ALA A 256 11.17 23.96 0.43
N SER A 257 10.74 22.75 0.82
CA SER A 257 9.80 21.95 0.04
C SER A 257 8.40 22.57 -0.01
N VAL A 258 7.89 23.14 1.09
CA VAL A 258 6.58 23.84 1.06
C VAL A 258 6.63 25.11 0.22
N GLN A 259 7.74 25.86 0.26
CA GLN A 259 7.92 27.04 -0.58
C GLN A 259 7.97 26.68 -2.07
N GLU A 260 8.58 25.55 -2.43
CA GLU A 260 8.57 25.06 -3.81
C GLU A 260 7.18 24.61 -4.23
N ALA A 261 6.48 23.82 -3.41
CA ALA A 261 5.13 23.34 -3.72
C ALA A 261 4.13 24.51 -3.90
N LEU A 262 4.25 25.58 -3.11
CA LEU A 262 3.43 26.77 -3.26
C LEU A 262 3.71 27.59 -4.54
N LYS A 263 4.81 27.34 -5.27
CA LYS A 263 5.03 27.99 -6.58
C LYS A 263 4.09 27.43 -7.64
N SER A 264 3.79 26.14 -7.58
CA SER A 264 2.88 25.46 -8.52
C SER A 264 1.43 25.47 -8.05
N ASP A 265 1.19 25.55 -6.74
CA ASP A 265 -0.14 25.58 -6.14
C ASP A 265 -0.26 26.65 -5.04
N PRO A 266 -0.27 27.95 -5.40
CA PRO A 266 -0.14 29.06 -4.45
C PRO A 266 -1.31 29.21 -3.48
N ASP A 267 -2.48 28.69 -3.85
CA ASP A 267 -3.72 28.80 -3.08
C ASP A 267 -4.13 27.46 -2.44
N ASN A 268 -3.20 26.50 -2.29
CA ASN A 268 -3.50 25.26 -1.59
C ASN A 268 -3.58 25.51 -0.07
N PRO A 269 -4.75 25.33 0.56
CA PRO A 269 -4.94 25.66 1.98
C PRO A 269 -4.07 24.80 2.89
N GLY A 270 -3.85 23.52 2.57
CA GLY A 270 -3.01 22.61 3.36
C GLY A 270 -1.52 22.97 3.31
N LEU A 271 -1.01 23.37 2.14
CA LEU A 271 0.37 23.85 2.00
C LEU A 271 0.60 25.19 2.70
N LEU A 272 -0.36 26.12 2.59
CA LEU A 272 -0.32 27.41 3.29
C LEU A 272 -0.33 27.21 4.81
N LEU A 273 -1.15 26.29 5.31
CA LEU A 273 -1.16 25.90 6.72
C LEU A 273 0.21 25.36 7.17
N ARG A 274 0.78 24.39 6.44
CA ARG A 274 2.09 23.82 6.78
C ARG A 274 3.21 24.87 6.73
N TYR A 275 3.13 25.82 5.81
CA TYR A 275 4.08 26.93 5.76
C TYR A 275 3.93 27.85 6.97
N GLY A 276 2.70 28.20 7.36
CA GLY A 276 2.42 28.95 8.58
C GLY A 276 3.00 28.26 9.83
N TYR A 277 2.81 26.95 9.94
CA TYR A 277 3.35 26.14 11.03
C TYR A 277 4.88 26.19 11.11
N LEU A 278 5.56 26.07 9.97
CA LEU A 278 7.02 26.15 9.92
C LEU A 278 7.55 27.53 10.33
N LEU A 279 6.86 28.61 9.93
CA LEU A 279 7.18 29.97 10.36
C LEU A 279 6.98 30.16 11.86
N GLU A 280 5.88 29.63 12.40
CA GLU A 280 5.58 29.65 13.83
C GLU A 280 6.69 28.96 14.64
N GLN A 281 7.12 27.75 14.22
CA GLN A 281 8.23 27.03 14.86
C GLN A 281 9.56 27.79 14.77
N SER A 282 9.77 28.60 13.73
CA SER A 282 10.94 29.47 13.61
C SER A 282 10.85 30.78 14.44
N GLY A 283 9.69 31.05 15.05
CA GLY A 283 9.41 32.24 15.85
C GLY A 283 8.86 33.44 15.07
N ASP A 284 8.65 33.31 13.75
CA ASP A 284 8.03 34.33 12.92
C ASP A 284 6.50 34.26 13.01
N LEU A 285 5.96 34.74 14.14
CA LEU A 285 4.51 34.70 14.41
C LEU A 285 3.71 35.55 13.42
N ASP A 286 4.26 36.68 12.96
CA ASP A 286 3.60 37.56 11.99
C ASP A 286 3.54 36.90 10.61
N GLY A 287 4.64 36.27 10.18
CA GLY A 287 4.69 35.46 8.96
C GLY A 287 3.75 34.27 9.02
N ALA A 288 3.69 33.58 10.16
CA ALA A 288 2.77 32.47 10.40
C ALA A 288 1.31 32.89 10.24
N TYR A 289 0.89 33.97 10.91
CA TYR A 289 -0.45 34.52 10.77
C TYR A 289 -0.77 34.90 9.30
N ALA A 290 0.18 35.49 8.59
CA ALA A 290 -0.02 35.83 7.18
C ALA A 290 -0.31 34.59 6.31
N GLN A 291 0.33 33.43 6.57
CA GLN A 291 0.07 32.21 5.81
C GLN A 291 -1.22 31.50 6.27
N TYR A 292 -1.48 31.42 7.57
CA TYR A 292 -2.74 30.87 8.07
C TYR A 292 -3.95 31.66 7.57
N LYS A 293 -3.85 32.99 7.54
CA LYS A 293 -4.88 33.84 6.95
C LYS A 293 -5.11 33.53 5.47
N LYS A 294 -4.04 33.38 4.67
CA LYS A 294 -4.16 32.98 3.27
C LYS A 294 -4.79 31.59 3.12
N SER A 295 -4.48 30.66 4.03
CA SER A 295 -5.11 29.33 4.06
C SER A 295 -6.63 29.44 4.23
N VAL A 296 -7.11 30.34 5.10
CA VAL A 296 -8.55 30.64 5.26
C VAL A 296 -9.13 31.34 4.04
N GLU A 297 -8.40 32.26 3.42
CA GLU A 297 -8.84 32.94 2.18
C GLU A 297 -8.95 31.98 0.99
N ALA A 298 -8.10 30.95 0.95
CA ALA A 298 -8.13 29.90 -0.06
C ALA A 298 -9.31 28.94 0.14
N ASP A 299 -9.62 28.58 1.39
CA ASP A 299 -10.76 27.75 1.75
C ASP A 299 -11.34 28.15 3.12
N GLU A 300 -12.46 28.87 3.09
CA GLU A 300 -13.17 29.34 4.28
C GLU A 300 -13.82 28.20 5.09
N GLU A 301 -13.95 27.01 4.49
CA GLU A 301 -14.48 25.80 5.14
C GLU A 301 -13.36 24.89 5.67
N PHE A 302 -12.10 25.27 5.50
CA PHE A 302 -10.97 24.53 6.05
C PHE A 302 -10.87 24.79 7.56
N PHE A 303 -11.22 23.78 8.34
CA PHE A 303 -11.22 23.87 9.80
C PHE A 303 -9.84 24.25 10.33
N GLU A 304 -8.78 23.55 9.90
CA GLU A 304 -7.42 23.75 10.40
C GLU A 304 -6.93 25.16 10.07
N GLY A 305 -7.20 25.68 8.86
CA GLY A 305 -6.88 27.07 8.50
C GLY A 305 -7.48 28.08 9.48
N ASN A 306 -8.78 27.94 9.77
CA ASN A 306 -9.47 28.81 10.72
C ASN A 306 -8.91 28.64 12.12
N PHE A 307 -8.76 27.40 12.59
CA PHE A 307 -8.29 27.12 13.95
C PHE A 307 -6.89 27.70 14.21
N TYR A 308 -5.92 27.45 13.31
CA TYR A 308 -4.55 27.92 13.47
C TYR A 308 -4.41 29.43 13.26
N ALA A 309 -5.22 30.06 12.39
CA ALA A 309 -5.28 31.51 12.27
C ALA A 309 -5.77 32.20 13.56
N GLY A 310 -6.75 31.60 14.25
CA GLY A 310 -7.16 32.06 15.58
C GLY A 310 -6.09 31.82 16.64
N ALA A 311 -5.49 30.62 16.65
CA ALA A 311 -4.52 30.21 17.67
C ALA A 311 -3.26 31.07 17.67
N ILE A 312 -2.73 31.42 16.49
CA ILE A 312 -1.54 32.27 16.38
C ILE A 312 -1.79 33.68 16.92
N LEU A 313 -2.99 34.23 16.75
CA LEU A 313 -3.37 35.55 17.30
C LEU A 313 -3.40 35.51 18.84
N LEU A 314 -3.88 34.42 19.41
CA LEU A 314 -3.83 34.22 20.87
C LEU A 314 -2.38 34.13 21.37
N GLU A 315 -1.49 33.48 20.62
CA GLU A 315 -0.08 33.39 20.98
C GLU A 315 0.63 34.75 20.91
N GLN A 316 0.37 35.53 19.85
CA GLN A 316 0.85 36.90 19.75
C GLN A 316 0.35 37.76 20.93
N ALA A 317 -0.92 37.62 21.31
CA ALA A 317 -1.49 38.34 22.45
C ALA A 317 -0.82 37.93 23.79
N ARG A 318 -0.61 36.61 23.99
CA ARG A 318 0.11 36.09 25.17
C ARG A 318 1.53 36.63 25.26
N LYS A 319 2.24 36.70 24.14
CA LYS A 319 3.60 37.28 24.08
C LYS A 319 3.61 38.74 24.51
N ILE A 320 2.67 39.55 24.04
CA ILE A 320 2.55 40.96 24.47
C ILE A 320 2.28 41.06 25.97
N ILE A 321 1.41 40.20 26.50
CA ILE A 321 1.12 40.18 27.94
C ILE A 321 2.32 39.73 28.77
N ALA A 322 3.11 38.78 28.27
CA ALA A 322 4.37 38.40 28.89
C ALA A 322 5.36 39.57 28.93
N GLU A 323 5.51 40.30 27.82
CA GLU A 323 6.35 41.50 27.75
C GLU A 323 5.89 42.59 28.74
N ILE A 324 4.58 42.81 28.88
CA ILE A 324 4.03 43.76 29.88
C ILE A 324 4.44 43.38 31.31
N ASN A 325 4.43 42.09 31.65
CA ASN A 325 4.76 41.60 32.98
C ASN A 325 6.25 41.76 33.34
N GLU A 326 7.10 41.99 32.34
CA GLU A 326 8.54 42.21 32.51
C GLU A 326 8.92 43.69 32.59
N LEU A 327 7.97 44.62 32.38
CA LEU A 327 8.21 46.05 32.44
C LEU A 327 8.51 46.52 33.88
N SER A 328 9.39 47.52 34.00
CA SER A 328 9.55 48.28 35.26
C SER A 328 8.33 49.19 35.52
N ASP A 329 8.15 49.63 36.77
CA ASP A 329 7.00 50.50 37.15
C ASP A 329 6.84 51.72 36.22
N ASP A 330 7.95 52.42 35.93
CA ASP A 330 7.95 53.61 35.06
C ASP A 330 7.56 53.26 33.61
N GLU A 331 8.07 52.13 33.08
CA GLU A 331 7.73 51.68 31.73
C GLU A 331 6.32 51.13 31.63
N TRP A 332 5.83 50.52 32.71
CA TRP A 332 4.48 49.98 32.78
C TRP A 332 3.45 51.11 32.67
N GLU A 333 3.63 52.21 33.41
CA GLU A 333 2.74 53.38 33.33
C GLU A 333 2.69 53.99 31.93
N GLU A 334 3.81 53.97 31.20
CA GLU A 334 3.91 54.52 29.85
C GLU A 334 3.37 53.58 28.77
N LYS A 335 3.75 52.29 28.79
CA LYS A 335 3.57 51.36 27.65
C LYS A 335 2.45 50.34 27.84
N ALA A 336 2.18 49.91 29.08
CA ALA A 336 1.24 48.83 29.33
C ALA A 336 -0.19 49.09 28.83
N PRO A 337 -0.74 50.33 28.88
CA PRO A 337 -2.08 50.60 28.36
C PRO A 337 -2.21 50.31 26.85
N GLU A 338 -1.28 50.82 26.04
CA GLU A 338 -1.27 50.62 24.57
C GLU A 338 -1.01 49.15 24.22
N MET A 339 -0.04 48.52 24.90
CA MET A 339 0.24 47.09 24.70
C MET A 339 -0.95 46.21 25.08
N SER A 340 -1.67 46.53 26.16
CA SER A 340 -2.86 45.79 26.59
C SER A 340 -4.00 45.94 25.58
N GLU A 341 -4.22 47.15 25.07
CA GLU A 341 -5.20 47.40 24.00
C GLU A 341 -4.86 46.60 22.73
N LYS A 342 -3.58 46.54 22.35
CA LYS A 342 -3.12 45.70 21.23
C LYS A 342 -3.37 44.22 21.48
N ALA A 343 -3.07 43.71 22.67
CA ALA A 343 -3.33 42.32 23.03
C ALA A 343 -4.84 42.00 22.98
N ASP A 344 -5.68 42.86 23.53
CA ASP A 344 -7.14 42.69 23.51
C ASP A 344 -7.72 42.79 22.09
N GLY A 345 -7.11 43.60 21.21
CA GLY A 345 -7.38 43.60 19.77
C GLY A 345 -7.12 42.25 19.11
N LEU A 346 -5.98 41.61 19.38
CA LEU A 346 -5.66 40.27 18.86
C LEU A 346 -6.63 39.20 19.36
N TYR A 347 -7.04 39.27 20.64
CA TYR A 347 -8.10 38.40 21.16
C TYR A 347 -9.42 38.60 20.41
N SER A 348 -9.79 39.84 20.11
CA SER A 348 -10.98 40.16 19.31
C SER A 348 -10.88 39.64 17.88
N ASP A 349 -9.72 39.79 17.23
CA ASP A 349 -9.47 39.34 15.86
C ASP A 349 -9.48 37.80 15.74
N ALA A 350 -9.19 37.08 16.82
CA ALA A 350 -9.24 35.62 16.86
C ALA A 350 -10.68 35.05 16.87
N ILE A 351 -11.67 35.83 17.35
CA ILE A 351 -13.08 35.39 17.48
C ILE A 351 -13.65 34.86 16.16
N PRO A 352 -13.65 35.59 15.02
CA PRO A 352 -14.28 35.11 13.79
C PRO A 352 -13.71 33.77 13.31
N TYR A 353 -12.41 33.55 13.48
CA TYR A 353 -11.76 32.30 13.12
C TYR A 353 -12.24 31.12 13.97
N PHE A 354 -12.26 31.26 15.30
CA PHE A 354 -12.76 30.19 16.16
C PHE A 354 -14.26 29.99 16.04
N THR A 355 -15.04 31.06 15.81
CA THR A 355 -16.47 30.94 15.52
C THR A 355 -16.67 30.04 14.31
N ARG A 356 -16.00 30.34 13.18
CA ARG A 356 -16.09 29.53 11.97
C ARG A 356 -15.61 28.10 12.19
N ALA A 357 -14.46 27.90 12.84
CA ALA A 357 -13.95 26.57 13.17
C ALA A 357 -14.97 25.75 14.01
N SER A 358 -15.65 26.39 14.97
CA SER A 358 -16.66 25.73 15.81
C SER A 358 -17.97 25.39 15.08
N GLU A 359 -18.24 26.02 13.94
CA GLU A 359 -19.42 25.76 13.10
C GLU A 359 -19.17 24.62 12.10
N LEU A 360 -17.90 24.39 11.73
CA LEU A 360 -17.49 23.35 10.77
C LEU A 360 -17.46 21.94 11.37
N ARG A 361 -17.57 21.83 12.70
CA ARG A 361 -17.54 20.55 13.43
C ARG A 361 -18.72 20.44 14.39
N GLU A 362 -19.09 19.21 14.73
CA GLU A 362 -20.18 18.93 15.69
C GLU A 362 -19.67 18.16 16.92
N GLY A 363 -20.41 18.27 18.02
CA GLY A 363 -20.12 17.53 19.26
C GLY A 363 -18.72 17.84 19.81
N GLU A 364 -18.04 16.81 20.30
CA GLU A 364 -16.70 16.93 20.89
C GLU A 364 -15.67 17.52 19.93
N ALA A 365 -15.82 17.31 18.63
CA ALA A 365 -14.89 17.82 17.63
C ALA A 365 -14.92 19.36 17.49
N SER A 366 -15.99 20.01 17.97
CA SER A 366 -16.11 21.48 18.02
C SER A 366 -15.63 22.09 19.35
N ALA A 367 -15.41 21.27 20.37
CA ALA A 367 -15.28 21.73 21.75
C ALA A 367 -14.06 22.62 21.96
N GLU A 368 -12.91 22.27 21.37
CA GLU A 368 -11.67 23.05 21.52
C GLU A 368 -11.84 24.52 21.07
N ALA A 369 -12.47 24.73 19.91
CA ALA A 369 -12.77 26.09 19.44
C ALA A 369 -13.77 26.82 20.36
N LEU A 370 -14.74 26.11 20.94
CA LEU A 370 -15.72 26.67 21.88
C LEU A 370 -15.09 27.06 23.22
N GLU A 371 -14.13 26.27 23.72
CA GLU A 371 -13.37 26.58 24.93
C GLU A 371 -12.54 27.85 24.73
N LEU A 372 -11.87 27.97 23.58
CA LEU A 372 -11.11 29.17 23.23
C LEU A 372 -12.04 30.39 23.12
N LEU A 373 -13.21 30.26 22.48
CA LEU A 373 -14.21 31.34 22.44
C LEU A 373 -14.70 31.73 23.83
N PHE A 374 -15.01 30.77 24.70
CA PHE A 374 -15.36 31.04 26.09
C PHE A 374 -14.27 31.86 26.80
N GLN A 375 -13.01 31.40 26.73
CA GLN A 375 -11.88 32.07 27.37
C GLN A 375 -11.66 33.49 26.84
N ILE A 376 -11.72 33.68 25.52
CA ILE A 376 -11.60 34.98 24.85
C ILE A 376 -12.69 35.93 25.33
N HIS A 377 -13.96 35.51 25.29
CA HIS A 377 -15.07 36.35 25.70
C HIS A 377 -15.06 36.66 27.21
N THR A 378 -14.63 35.73 28.07
CA THR A 378 -14.42 35.99 29.50
C THR A 378 -13.34 37.04 29.71
N ARG A 379 -12.20 36.93 29.02
CA ARG A 379 -11.11 37.91 29.10
C ARG A 379 -11.57 39.30 28.68
N LEU A 380 -12.26 39.40 27.54
CA LEU A 380 -12.78 40.66 27.00
C LEU A 380 -14.01 41.18 27.76
N LYS A 381 -14.43 40.51 28.83
CA LYS A 381 -15.61 40.86 29.66
C LYS A 381 -16.93 40.88 28.87
N ASN A 382 -17.00 40.07 27.82
CA ASN A 382 -18.20 39.84 27.01
C ASN A 382 -19.06 38.73 27.66
N THR A 383 -19.60 39.00 28.84
CA THR A 383 -20.26 37.99 29.71
C THR A 383 -21.40 37.24 29.03
N GLU A 384 -22.20 37.92 28.21
CA GLU A 384 -23.32 37.28 27.49
C GLU A 384 -22.84 36.25 26.47
N GLU A 385 -21.81 36.59 25.68
CA GLU A 385 -21.23 35.67 24.70
C GLU A 385 -20.50 34.51 25.37
N ALA A 386 -19.73 34.79 26.43
CA ALA A 386 -19.07 33.74 27.21
C ALA A 386 -20.09 32.72 27.73
N GLU A 387 -21.22 33.18 28.27
CA GLU A 387 -22.25 32.26 28.77
C GLU A 387 -22.89 31.41 27.65
N LYS A 388 -23.03 31.94 26.43
CA LYS A 388 -23.51 31.14 25.28
C LYS A 388 -22.58 29.96 24.99
N TYR A 389 -21.26 30.19 24.97
CA TYR A 389 -20.29 29.11 24.73
C TYR A 389 -20.20 28.15 25.90
N ASN A 390 -20.29 28.64 27.14
CA ASN A 390 -20.39 27.81 28.34
C ASN A 390 -21.56 26.82 28.26
N GLN A 391 -22.76 27.27 27.87
CA GLN A 391 -23.92 26.38 27.70
C GLN A 391 -23.72 25.34 26.60
N ARG A 392 -23.05 25.70 25.49
CA ARG A 392 -22.68 24.72 24.45
C ARG A 392 -21.71 23.67 24.99
N LEU A 393 -20.68 24.06 25.75
CA LEU A 393 -19.73 23.14 26.36
C LEU A 393 -20.38 22.22 27.40
N ILE A 394 -21.32 22.74 28.21
CA ILE A 394 -22.12 21.92 29.13
C ILE A 394 -22.91 20.85 28.39
N SER A 395 -23.43 21.14 27.19
CA SER A 395 -24.16 20.16 26.39
C SER A 395 -23.27 19.04 25.84
N ILE A 396 -21.97 19.30 25.65
CA ILE A 396 -20.99 18.34 25.14
C ILE A 396 -20.41 17.51 26.29
N TYR A 397 -20.00 18.18 27.37
CA TYR A 397 -19.15 17.60 28.41
C TYR A 397 -19.80 17.45 29.79
N GLY A 398 -20.98 18.04 29.99
CA GLY A 398 -21.68 18.11 31.28
C GLY A 398 -21.40 19.40 32.06
N PRO A 399 -22.12 19.63 33.18
CA PRO A 399 -22.04 20.86 33.96
C PRO A 399 -20.66 21.17 34.55
N ASP A 400 -19.84 20.13 34.78
CA ASP A 400 -18.52 20.23 35.40
C ASP A 400 -17.39 20.22 34.35
N TRP A 401 -17.66 20.66 33.11
CA TRP A 401 -16.69 20.58 32.01
C TRP A 401 -15.38 21.33 32.29
N MET A 402 -15.41 22.36 33.14
CA MET A 402 -14.22 23.12 33.55
C MET A 402 -13.29 22.37 34.52
N GLU A 403 -13.70 21.19 35.02
CA GLU A 403 -12.88 20.34 35.91
C GLU A 403 -12.13 19.23 35.16
N ARG A 404 -12.31 19.14 33.83
CA ARG A 404 -11.56 18.24 32.96
C ARG A 404 -10.13 18.74 32.75
#